data_AF-A0A938B4K0-F1
#
_entry.id   AF-A0A938B4K0-F1
#
_cell.length_a   1.000
_cell.length_b   1.000
_cell.length_c   1.000
_cell.angle_alpha   90.00
_cell.angle_beta   90.00
_cell.angle_gamma   90.00
#
_symmetry.space_group_name_H-M   'P 1'
#
loop_
_entity.id
_entity.type
_entity.pdbx_description
1 polymer ?
#
loop_
_entity_poly.entity_id
_entity_poly.type
_entity_poly.pdbx_seq_one_letter_code
_entity_poly.pdbx_strand_id
1 'polypeptide(L)' 'MHPQTMTLEQIREQGLAILCQHLGIVGMVRFLPQTEMGWGDYTAARYQWLGEPDLEALAKTIQTHYPDRANRGQVSGTK' A
#
# COMPACT_ATOMS: atom_id res chain seq x y z
N MET A 1 3.96 32.59 12.61
CA MET A 1 4.96 32.46 11.52
C MET A 1 4.29 32.91 10.24
N HIS A 2 4.93 33.78 9.44
CA HIS A 2 4.32 34.24 8.18
C HIS A 2 4.59 33.20 7.08
N PRO A 3 3.58 32.71 6.33
CA PRO A 3 3.75 31.66 5.34
C PRO A 3 4.70 32.05 4.19
N GLN A 4 4.90 33.35 3.95
CA GLN A 4 5.81 33.84 2.90
C GLN A 4 7.30 33.78 3.26
N THR A 5 7.65 33.45 4.51
CA THR A 5 9.06 33.35 4.96
C THR A 5 9.45 31.91 5.35
N MET A 6 8.58 30.93 5.11
CA MET A 6 8.81 29.54 5.50
C MET A 6 9.66 28.83 4.45
N THR A 7 10.60 28.00 4.88
CA THR A 7 11.24 27.02 4.00
C THR A 7 10.22 25.94 3.59
N LEU A 8 10.50 25.23 2.50
CA LEU A 8 9.65 24.11 2.08
C LEU A 8 9.49 23.06 3.19
N GLU A 9 10.55 22.81 3.96
CA GLU A 9 10.51 21.88 5.08
C GLU A 9 9.58 22.37 6.20
N GLN A 10 9.65 23.65 6.55
CA GLN A 10 8.75 24.23 7.55
C GLN A 10 7.28 24.19 7.10
N ILE A 11 7.02 24.40 5.80
CA ILE A 11 5.67 24.26 5.24
C ILE A 11 5.19 22.81 5.35
N ARG A 12 6.07 21.84 5.07
CA ARG A 12 5.77 20.40 5.17
C ARG A 12 5.45 19.99 6.60
N GLU A 13 6.28 20.38 7.57
CA GLU A 13 6.07 20.11 9.00
C GLU A 13 4.74 20.70 9.49
N GLN A 14 4.46 21.96 9.14
CA GLN A 14 3.21 22.61 9.51
C GLN A 14 1.99 21.93 8.87
N GLY A 15 2.10 21.52 7.60
CA GLY A 15 1.05 20.78 6.91
C GLY A 15 0.76 19.42 7.56
N LEU A 16 1.80 18.67 7.92
CA LEU A 16 1.67 17.40 8.65
C LEU A 16 1.00 17.59 10.01
N ALA A 17 1.37 18.63 10.76
CA ALA A 17 0.76 18.93 12.05
C ALA A 17 -0.75 19.19 11.92
N ILE A 18 -1.16 19.99 10.93
CA ILE A 18 -2.58 20.28 10.64
C ILE A 18 -3.33 19.02 10.21
N LEU A 19 -2.75 18.23 9.30
CA LEU A 19 -3.36 16.97 8.85
C LEU A 19 -3.56 15.99 10.00
N CYS A 20 -2.57 15.85 10.88
CA CYS A 20 -2.66 15.00 12.07
C CYS A 20 -3.74 15.51 13.04
N GLN A 21 -3.83 16.83 13.25
CA GLN A 21 -4.84 17.44 14.12
C GLN A 21 -6.27 17.19 13.63
N HIS A 22 -6.52 17.25 12.33
CA HIS A 22 -7.87 17.14 11.77
C HIS A 22 -8.29 15.72 11.41
N LEU A 23 -7.37 14.87 10.97
CA LEU A 23 -7.66 13.52 10.48
C LEU A 23 -7.25 12.42 11.47
N GLY A 24 -6.47 12.77 12.50
CA GLY A 24 -5.74 11.81 13.31
C GLY A 24 -4.61 11.14 12.53
N ILE A 25 -3.75 10.41 13.23
CA ILE A 25 -2.55 9.81 12.63
C ILE A 25 -2.88 8.80 11.52
N VAL A 26 -3.96 8.03 11.69
CA VAL A 26 -4.41 7.03 10.70
C VAL A 26 -4.93 7.71 9.44
N GLY A 27 -5.73 8.78 9.58
CA GLY A 27 -6.27 9.51 8.45
C GLY A 27 -5.18 10.26 7.68
N MET A 28 -4.23 10.88 8.39
CA MET A 28 -3.06 11.52 7.79
C MET A 28 -2.23 10.54 6.95
N VAL A 29 -1.84 9.38 7.49
CA VAL A 29 -1.01 8.39 6.77
C VAL A 29 -1.70 7.86 5.51
N ARG A 30 -3.03 7.75 5.51
CA ARG A 30 -3.80 7.33 4.32
C ARG A 30 -4.00 8.46 3.31
N PHE A 31 -3.90 9.71 3.73
CA PHE A 31 -4.04 10.89 2.88
C PHE A 31 -2.77 11.21 2.10
N LEU A 32 -1.59 11.12 2.72
CA LEU A 32 -0.32 11.47 2.07
C LEU A 32 -0.10 10.80 0.71
N PRO A 33 -0.34 9.47 0.55
CA PRO A 33 -0.14 8.80 -0.74
C PRO A 33 -1.12 9.23 -1.84
N GLN A 34 -2.22 9.92 -1.50
CA GLN A 34 -3.21 10.40 -2.48
C GLN A 34 -2.79 11.73 -3.09
N THR A 35 -2.02 12.53 -2.35
CA THR A 35 -1.54 13.84 -2.77
C THR A 35 -0.11 13.82 -3.28
N GLU A 36 0.67 12.87 -2.80
CA GLU A 36 2.05 12.68 -3.23
C GLU A 36 2.08 11.78 -4.46
N MET A 37 2.83 12.22 -5.48
CA MET A 37 3.15 11.34 -6.60
C MET A 37 4.05 10.24 -6.04
N GLY A 38 3.51 9.03 -5.90
CA GLY A 38 4.28 7.87 -5.48
C GLY A 38 5.56 7.75 -6.31
N TRP A 39 6.67 7.46 -5.65
CA TRP A 39 7.96 7.26 -6.31
C TRP A 39 8.23 5.77 -6.51
N GLY A 40 8.87 5.46 -7.63
CA GLY A 40 9.31 4.12 -7.97
C GLY A 40 8.54 3.49 -9.12
N ASP A 41 9.23 2.65 -9.86
CA ASP A 41 8.65 1.81 -10.90
C ASP A 41 8.29 0.46 -10.29
N TYR A 42 7.05 0.35 -9.79
CA TYR A 42 6.56 -0.92 -9.24
C TYR A 42 6.59 -2.03 -10.30
N THR A 43 6.39 -1.70 -11.57
CA THR A 43 6.47 -2.69 -12.66
C THR A 43 7.88 -3.26 -12.74
N ALA A 44 8.92 -2.42 -12.78
CA ALA A 44 10.31 -2.85 -12.78
C ALA A 44 10.71 -3.59 -11.48
N ALA A 45 10.29 -3.10 -10.31
CA ALA A 45 10.57 -3.74 -9.04
C ALA A 45 9.89 -5.12 -8.92
N ARG A 46 8.64 -5.24 -9.39
CA ARG A 46 7.89 -6.51 -9.43
C ARG A 46 8.62 -7.55 -10.28
N TYR A 47 9.18 -7.16 -11.42
CA TYR A 47 9.94 -8.07 -12.27
C TYR A 47 11.16 -8.67 -11.56
N GLN A 48 11.84 -7.90 -10.69
CA GLN A 48 13.00 -8.41 -9.93
C GLN A 48 12.61 -9.45 -8.88
N TRP A 49 11.43 -9.32 -8.26
CA TRP A 49 11.01 -10.20 -7.17
C TRP A 49 10.23 -11.42 -7.62
N LEU A 50 9.37 -11.23 -8.62
CA LEU A 50 8.39 -12.23 -9.02
C LEU A 50 8.72 -12.88 -10.37
N GLY A 51 9.44 -12.18 -11.25
CA GLY A 51 9.65 -12.60 -12.63
C GLY A 51 8.34 -12.74 -13.40
N GLU A 52 8.26 -13.76 -14.25
CA GLU A 52 7.08 -14.12 -15.04
C GLU A 52 6.63 -15.55 -14.69
N PRO A 53 6.04 -15.75 -13.50
CA PRO A 53 5.63 -17.08 -13.10
C PRO A 53 4.40 -17.51 -13.91
N ASP A 54 4.38 -18.78 -14.30
CA ASP A 54 3.17 -19.40 -14.81
C ASP A 54 2.08 -19.43 -13.71
N LEU A 55 0.85 -19.12 -14.11
CA LEU A 55 -0.27 -18.97 -13.18
C LEU A 55 -0.60 -20.29 -12.48
N GLU A 56 -0.54 -21.40 -13.19
CA GLU A 56 -0.84 -22.73 -12.64
C GLU A 56 0.23 -23.16 -11.64
N ALA A 57 1.51 -22.94 -11.97
CA ALA A 57 2.63 -23.17 -11.06
C ALA A 57 2.53 -22.32 -9.78
N LEU A 58 2.14 -21.04 -9.92
CA LEU A 58 1.96 -20.14 -8.78
C LEU A 58 0.79 -20.59 -7.90
N ALA A 59 -0.34 -20.97 -8.50
CA ALA A 59 -1.51 -21.48 -7.79
C ALA A 59 -1.15 -22.75 -6.98
N LYS A 60 -0.44 -23.69 -7.59
CA LYS A 60 0.04 -24.91 -6.92
C LYS A 60 0.98 -24.60 -5.75
N THR A 61 1.86 -23.62 -5.91
CA THR A 61 2.79 -23.17 -4.86
C THR A 61 2.04 -22.62 -3.65
N ILE A 62 1.05 -21.75 -3.89
CA ILE A 62 0.19 -21.19 -2.82
C ILE A 62 -0.59 -22.30 -2.12
N GLN A 63 -1.12 -23.26 -2.89
CA GLN A 63 -1.86 -24.41 -2.34
C GLN A 63 -0.99 -25.28 -1.42
N THR A 64 0.26 -25.47 -1.82
CA THR A 64 1.25 -26.29 -1.09
C THR A 64 1.69 -25.60 0.20
N HIS A 65 1.93 -24.28 0.14
CA HIS A 65 2.37 -23.51 1.31
C HIS A 65 1.23 -23.17 2.30
N TYR A 66 -0.03 -23.15 1.84
CA TYR A 66 -1.20 -22.85 2.65
C TYR A 66 -2.29 -23.89 2.44
N PRO A 67 -2.12 -25.13 2.95
CA PRO A 67 -3.07 -26.22 2.74
C PRO A 67 -4.48 -25.87 3.25
N ASP A 68 -4.58 -25.10 4.34
CA ASP A 68 -5.87 -24.65 4.90
C ASP A 68 -6.65 -23.68 4.00
N ARG A 69 -5.99 -23.06 3.01
CA ARG A 69 -6.65 -22.18 2.03
C ARG A 69 -7.26 -22.97 0.86
N ALA A 70 -6.83 -24.22 0.64
CA ALA A 70 -7.43 -25.12 -0.36
C ALA A 70 -8.90 -25.40 -0.07
N ASN A 71 -9.21 -25.64 1.20
CA ASN A 71 -10.54 -26.06 1.63
C ASN A 71 -11.54 -24.90 1.79
N ARG A 72 -11.08 -23.63 1.72
CA ARG A 72 -11.95 -22.47 1.93
C ARG A 72 -12.84 -22.13 0.73
N GLY A 73 -12.51 -22.63 -0.46
CA GLY A 73 -13.32 -22.46 -1.67
C GLY A 73 -14.53 -23.41 -1.77
N GLN A 74 -14.57 -24.49 -0.98
CA GLN A 74 -15.66 -25.48 -1.05
C GLN A 74 -16.83 -25.19 -0.09
N VAL A 75 -16.68 -24.26 0.85
CA VAL A 75 -17.71 -23.94 1.86
C VAL A 75 -18.77 -22.94 1.40
N SER A 76 -18.69 -22.42 0.17
CA SER A 76 -19.68 -21.47 -0.38
C SER A 76 -20.56 -22.12 -1.45
N GLY A 77 -21.17 -23.26 -1.11
CA GLY A 77 -22.06 -24.03 -2.00
C GLY A 77 -23.23 -24.71 -1.30
N THR A 78 -23.60 -24.29 -0.09
CA THR A 78 -24.84 -24.72 0.56
C THR A 78 -25.63 -23.51 1.03
N LYS A 79 -26.49 -23.01 0.13
CA LYS A 79 -27.87 -22.62 0.40
C LYS A 79 -28.62 -22.49 -0.91
#